data_AF-A0A415DVR8-F1
#
_entry.id   AF-A0A415DVR8-F1
#
_cell.length_a   1.000
_cell.length_b   1.000
_cell.length_c   1.000
_cell.angle_alpha   90.00
_cell.angle_beta   90.00
_cell.angle_gamma   90.00
#
_symmetry.space_group_name_H-M   'P 1'
#
loop_
_entity.id
_entity.type
_entity.pdbx_description
1 polymer ?
#
loop_
_entity_poly.entity_id
_entity_poly.type
_entity_poly.pdbx_seq_one_letter_code
_entity_poly.pdbx_strand_id
1 'polypeptide(L)'
;MTTECKATSNVDLTKVKPYGDTLNDGMTEMSFTLPVPYSEEAEEAAKQLVKKIGFDEPNVTYYKELCPGFTFFVVYGKMQATVDFTAIKVPKVEGTTLDRVECGDWIGEHIGRDIVVVGASIESDAHTVGIDAIIQMKGFHGHFGLERFKNVVPYNMGSQVPCEQLIAKAKEVNADAILVSQTVTQKDIHIKQLTKMVELMEAEGLRDKIILTCGGPRISHELAQELGYDAGFGPGKYAEHVMSYIMQEVEKRGWQDKANIADR
;
A
#
# COMPACT_ATOMS: atom_id res chain seq x y z
N MET A 1 11.66 -23.74 -21.86
CA MET A 1 10.58 -24.46 -22.58
C MET A 1 9.28 -24.12 -21.88
N THR A 2 8.59 -23.09 -22.37
CA THR A 2 7.27 -22.70 -21.89
C THR A 2 6.24 -23.62 -22.53
N THR A 3 5.61 -24.46 -21.72
CA THR A 3 4.48 -25.29 -22.15
C THR A 3 3.35 -24.35 -22.54
N GLU A 4 3.09 -24.17 -23.84
CA GLU A 4 1.92 -23.45 -24.32
C GLU A 4 0.66 -24.17 -23.84
N CYS A 5 -0.03 -23.59 -22.87
CA CYS A 5 -1.36 -24.03 -22.48
C CYS A 5 -2.34 -23.57 -23.57
N LYS A 6 -2.59 -24.42 -24.57
CA LYS A 6 -3.60 -24.20 -25.61
C LYS A 6 -5.00 -24.49 -25.05
N ALA A 7 -5.50 -23.62 -24.18
CA ALA A 7 -6.93 -23.53 -23.89
C ALA A 7 -7.56 -22.56 -24.92
N THR A 8 -8.27 -23.12 -25.90
CA THR A 8 -8.92 -22.41 -27.02
C THR A 8 -10.25 -21.76 -26.62
N SER A 9 -10.29 -21.08 -25.48
CA SER A 9 -11.44 -20.26 -25.08
C SER A 9 -10.94 -18.85 -24.81
N ASN A 10 -11.14 -17.96 -25.78
CA ASN A 10 -10.84 -16.54 -25.62
C ASN A 10 -11.66 -15.99 -24.44
N VAL A 11 -10.97 -15.65 -23.36
CA VAL A 11 -11.57 -14.98 -22.20
C VAL A 11 -11.95 -13.57 -22.62
N ASP A 12 -13.21 -13.19 -22.44
CA ASP A 12 -13.66 -11.81 -22.62
C ASP A 12 -13.16 -10.98 -21.43
N LEU A 13 -12.05 -10.27 -21.63
CA LEU A 13 -11.44 -9.43 -20.61
C LEU A 13 -12.33 -8.25 -20.20
N THR A 14 -13.39 -7.93 -20.94
CA THR A 14 -14.35 -6.89 -20.55
C THR A 14 -15.42 -7.40 -19.58
N LYS A 15 -15.50 -8.72 -19.37
CA LYS A 15 -16.51 -9.38 -18.53
C LYS A 15 -15.92 -10.50 -17.67
N VAL A 16 -14.82 -10.20 -17.00
CA VAL A 16 -14.15 -11.16 -16.12
C VAL A 16 -15.02 -11.44 -14.91
N LYS A 17 -15.19 -12.72 -14.55
CA LYS A 17 -15.86 -13.18 -13.32
C LYS A 17 -15.23 -14.47 -12.79
N PRO A 18 -15.52 -14.85 -11.52
CA PRO A 18 -14.98 -16.09 -10.94
C PRO A 18 -15.36 -17.33 -11.74
N TYR A 19 -14.55 -18.38 -11.62
CA TYR A 19 -14.85 -19.71 -12.17
C TYR A 19 -14.67 -20.77 -11.09
N GLY A 20 -15.53 -21.80 -11.09
CA GLY A 20 -15.36 -23.00 -10.26
C GLY A 20 -14.97 -24.21 -11.10
N ASP A 21 -15.86 -24.60 -12.01
CA ASP A 21 -15.71 -25.81 -12.84
C ASP A 21 -15.57 -25.49 -14.33
N THR A 22 -16.31 -24.49 -14.82
CA THR A 22 -16.34 -24.10 -16.24
C THR A 22 -16.09 -22.62 -16.44
N LEU A 23 -15.44 -22.26 -17.55
CA LEU A 23 -15.13 -20.87 -17.86
C LEU A 23 -16.43 -20.04 -17.91
N ASN A 24 -16.46 -18.93 -17.15
CA ASN A 24 -17.62 -18.05 -17.01
C ASN A 24 -18.84 -18.69 -16.32
N ASP A 25 -18.68 -19.67 -15.42
CA ASP A 25 -19.80 -20.13 -14.58
C ASP A 25 -20.17 -19.18 -13.43
N GLY A 26 -19.24 -18.32 -12.99
CA GLY A 26 -19.43 -17.41 -11.86
C GLY A 26 -19.41 -18.11 -10.50
N MET A 27 -19.09 -19.40 -10.45
CA MET A 27 -19.18 -20.18 -9.21
C MET A 27 -18.18 -19.63 -8.20
N THR A 28 -18.68 -19.25 -7.02
CA THR A 28 -17.89 -18.57 -5.99
C THR A 28 -18.28 -19.12 -4.62
N GLU A 29 -17.28 -19.37 -3.78
CA GLU A 29 -17.45 -19.64 -2.36
C GLU A 29 -17.40 -18.33 -1.57
N MET A 30 -18.34 -18.14 -0.66
CA MET A 30 -18.32 -17.05 0.31
C MET A 30 -18.56 -17.60 1.71
N SER A 31 -17.69 -17.23 2.66
CA SER A 31 -17.80 -17.61 4.06
C SER A 31 -18.03 -16.39 4.95
N PHE A 32 -18.95 -16.47 5.91
CA PHE A 32 -19.27 -15.38 6.84
C PHE A 32 -19.95 -15.89 8.11
N THR A 33 -20.08 -15.03 9.11
CA THR A 33 -20.77 -15.32 10.37
C THR A 33 -21.96 -14.39 10.55
N LEU A 34 -23.11 -14.92 10.95
CA LEU A 34 -24.28 -14.13 11.36
C LEU A 34 -24.47 -14.20 12.88
N PRO A 35 -24.87 -13.09 13.53
CA PRO A 35 -25.19 -13.05 14.96
C PRO A 35 -26.60 -13.61 15.21
N VAL A 36 -26.82 -14.87 14.80
CA VAL A 36 -28.05 -15.62 15.01
C VAL A 36 -27.75 -17.01 15.57
N PRO A 37 -28.64 -17.59 16.38
CA PRO A 37 -28.52 -18.97 16.86
C PRO A 37 -28.43 -19.97 15.70
N TYR A 38 -27.84 -21.14 15.97
CA TYR A 38 -27.80 -22.23 15.00
C TYR A 38 -29.20 -22.80 14.79
N SER A 39 -29.75 -22.61 13.60
CA SER A 39 -31.07 -23.13 13.23
C SER A 39 -31.26 -23.18 11.70
N GLU A 40 -32.36 -23.78 11.25
CA GLU A 40 -32.74 -23.78 9.83
C GLU A 40 -33.09 -22.37 9.33
N GLU A 41 -33.66 -21.51 10.17
CA GLU A 41 -33.88 -20.09 9.85
C GLU A 41 -32.57 -19.35 9.63
N ALA A 42 -31.50 -19.75 10.33
CA ALA A 42 -30.17 -19.18 10.15
C ALA A 42 -29.59 -19.53 8.77
N GLU A 43 -29.78 -20.78 8.31
CA GLU A 43 -29.41 -21.21 6.97
C GLU A 43 -30.17 -20.43 5.89
N GLU A 44 -31.49 -20.28 6.04
CA GLU A 44 -32.32 -19.53 5.10
C GLU A 44 -31.97 -18.02 5.09
N ALA A 45 -31.68 -17.44 6.26
CA ALA A 45 -31.20 -16.07 6.36
C ALA A 45 -29.89 -15.87 5.59
N ALA A 46 -28.95 -16.82 5.69
CA ALA A 46 -27.71 -16.80 4.93
C ALA A 46 -27.98 -16.84 3.41
N LYS A 47 -28.84 -17.76 2.93
CA LYS A 47 -29.22 -17.84 1.50
C LYS A 47 -29.82 -16.53 0.99
N GLN A 48 -30.75 -15.95 1.74
CA GLN A 48 -31.38 -14.68 1.35
C GLN A 48 -30.39 -13.51 1.33
N LEU A 49 -29.46 -13.46 2.28
CA LEU A 49 -28.41 -12.45 2.30
C LEU A 49 -27.50 -12.58 1.07
N VAL A 50 -27.01 -13.78 0.78
CA VAL A 50 -26.15 -14.04 -0.38
C VAL A 50 -26.88 -13.73 -1.69
N LYS A 51 -28.17 -14.06 -1.79
CA LYS A 51 -29.00 -13.67 -2.94
C LYS A 51 -29.10 -12.16 -3.13
N LYS A 52 -29.28 -11.40 -2.04
CA LYS A 52 -29.33 -9.92 -2.08
C LYS A 52 -28.00 -9.28 -2.49
N ILE A 53 -26.87 -9.95 -2.23
CA ILE A 53 -25.52 -9.50 -2.64
C ILE A 53 -25.30 -9.71 -4.15
N GLY A 54 -26.14 -10.49 -4.83
CA GLY A 54 -26.10 -10.67 -6.28
C GLY A 54 -25.62 -12.06 -6.75
N PHE A 55 -25.70 -13.06 -5.88
CA PHE A 55 -25.46 -14.45 -6.24
C PHE A 55 -26.78 -15.12 -6.67
N ASP A 56 -26.71 -15.90 -7.73
CA ASP A 56 -27.79 -16.81 -8.13
C ASP A 56 -27.57 -18.20 -7.53
N GLU A 57 -28.68 -18.88 -7.25
CA GLU A 57 -28.73 -20.24 -6.71
C GLU A 57 -27.81 -20.45 -5.48
N PRO A 58 -27.88 -19.59 -4.44
CA PRO A 58 -27.04 -19.76 -3.26
C PRO A 58 -27.38 -21.04 -2.52
N ASN A 59 -26.35 -21.84 -2.23
CA ASN A 59 -26.43 -23.10 -1.53
C ASN A 59 -25.48 -23.10 -0.34
N VAL A 60 -26.02 -23.29 0.86
CA VAL A 60 -25.22 -23.39 2.09
C VAL A 60 -24.67 -24.81 2.15
N THR A 61 -23.36 -24.97 2.00
CA THR A 61 -22.69 -26.27 2.02
C THR A 61 -22.26 -26.67 3.43
N TYR A 62 -22.05 -25.68 4.30
CA TYR A 62 -21.65 -25.91 5.68
C TYR A 62 -22.10 -24.75 6.56
N TYR A 63 -22.58 -25.06 7.76
CA TYR A 63 -22.79 -24.06 8.81
C TYR A 63 -22.65 -24.68 10.19
N LYS A 64 -22.12 -23.90 11.15
CA LYS A 64 -21.83 -24.36 12.51
C LYS A 64 -21.91 -23.21 13.50
N GLU A 65 -22.44 -23.49 14.69
CA GLU A 65 -22.38 -22.56 15.82
C GLU A 65 -20.92 -22.32 16.26
N LEU A 66 -20.52 -21.04 16.36
CA LEU A 66 -19.22 -20.65 16.91
C LEU A 66 -19.30 -20.45 18.43
N CYS A 67 -20.33 -19.74 18.86
CA CYS A 67 -20.69 -19.50 20.26
C CYS A 67 -22.20 -19.20 20.32
N PRO A 68 -22.81 -19.24 21.53
CA PRO A 68 -24.25 -19.00 21.67
C PRO A 68 -24.69 -17.70 20.97
N GLY A 69 -25.57 -17.84 19.99
CA GLY A 69 -26.10 -16.72 19.20
C GLY A 69 -25.25 -16.28 18.00
N PHE A 70 -24.21 -17.04 17.62
CA PHE A 70 -23.41 -16.77 16.41
C PHE A 70 -23.17 -18.04 15.60
N THR A 71 -23.50 -18.00 14.32
CA THR A 71 -23.37 -19.13 13.40
C THR A 71 -22.50 -18.75 12.20
N PHE A 72 -21.51 -19.59 11.89
CA PHE A 72 -20.66 -19.48 10.72
C PHE A 72 -21.25 -20.26 9.55
N PHE A 73 -21.12 -19.74 8.33
CA PHE A 73 -21.66 -20.30 7.09
C PHE A 73 -20.59 -20.34 6.00
N VAL A 74 -20.66 -21.36 5.14
CA VAL A 74 -19.98 -21.45 3.84
C VAL A 74 -21.08 -21.63 2.79
N VAL A 75 -21.11 -20.71 1.82
CA VAL A 75 -22.15 -20.65 0.80
C VAL A 75 -21.49 -20.66 -0.58
N TYR A 76 -22.00 -21.51 -1.46
CA TYR A 76 -21.65 -21.53 -2.87
C TYR A 76 -22.78 -20.89 -3.68
N GLY A 77 -22.44 -20.15 -4.72
CA GLY A 77 -23.44 -19.66 -5.67
C GLY A 77 -22.79 -19.02 -6.89
N LYS A 78 -23.61 -18.64 -7.86
CA LYS A 78 -23.15 -18.04 -9.12
C LYS A 78 -23.14 -16.51 -8.99
N MET A 79 -21.95 -15.93 -8.89
CA MET A 79 -21.77 -14.48 -8.93
C MET A 79 -22.07 -13.96 -10.35
N GLN A 80 -23.06 -13.08 -10.46
CA GLN A 80 -23.45 -12.47 -11.74
C GLN A 80 -22.60 -11.25 -12.12
N ALA A 81 -21.99 -10.61 -11.12
CA ALA A 81 -21.13 -9.45 -11.34
C ALA A 81 -19.93 -9.81 -12.22
N THR A 82 -19.60 -8.91 -13.13
CA THR A 82 -18.42 -9.00 -14.00
C THR A 82 -17.62 -7.72 -13.87
N VAL A 83 -16.32 -7.80 -14.16
CA VAL A 83 -15.39 -6.67 -14.16
C VAL A 83 -14.76 -6.56 -15.52
N ASP A 84 -14.72 -5.33 -16.05
CA ASP A 84 -13.93 -5.01 -17.24
C ASP A 84 -12.47 -4.82 -16.83
N PHE A 85 -11.68 -5.87 -17.03
CA PHE A 85 -10.25 -5.88 -16.72
C PHE A 85 -9.47 -4.86 -17.57
N THR A 86 -9.93 -4.57 -18.78
CA THR A 86 -9.26 -3.63 -19.69
C THR A 86 -9.44 -2.17 -19.27
N ALA A 87 -10.51 -1.88 -18.52
CA ALA A 87 -10.78 -0.57 -17.95
C ALA A 87 -10.07 -0.32 -16.61
N ILE A 88 -9.51 -1.36 -15.97
CA ILE A 88 -8.84 -1.22 -14.67
C ILE A 88 -7.57 -0.38 -14.83
N LYS A 89 -7.60 0.83 -14.28
CA LYS A 89 -6.41 1.65 -14.06
C LYS A 89 -5.93 1.42 -12.65
N VAL A 90 -4.84 0.68 -12.49
CA VAL A 90 -4.16 0.57 -11.20
C VAL A 90 -3.28 1.81 -11.05
N PRO A 91 -3.53 2.71 -10.08
CA PRO A 91 -2.65 3.84 -9.81
C PRO A 91 -1.31 3.28 -9.37
N LYS A 92 -0.33 3.31 -10.27
CA LYS A 92 1.06 2.98 -9.96
C LYS A 92 1.77 4.27 -9.64
N VAL A 93 2.72 4.21 -8.72
CA VAL A 93 3.69 5.27 -8.53
C VAL A 93 4.34 5.53 -9.90
N GLU A 94 4.13 6.72 -10.45
CA GLU A 94 4.69 7.12 -11.73
C GLU A 94 6.22 7.21 -11.62
N GLY A 95 6.91 6.78 -12.67
CA GLY A 95 8.37 6.82 -12.76
C GLY A 95 9.01 5.49 -13.15
N THR A 96 10.22 5.57 -13.69
CA THR A 96 11.02 4.39 -14.01
C THR A 96 11.63 3.86 -12.72
N THR A 97 11.46 2.58 -12.41
CA THR A 97 12.19 1.95 -11.29
C THR A 97 13.59 1.58 -11.79
N LEU A 98 14.60 2.22 -11.22
CA LEU A 98 16.00 1.91 -11.44
C LEU A 98 16.50 0.97 -10.34
N ASP A 99 17.57 0.23 -10.60
CA ASP A 99 18.26 -0.52 -9.55
C ASP A 99 19.08 0.38 -8.61
N ARG A 100 19.68 -0.21 -7.57
CA ARG A 100 20.45 0.55 -6.56
C ARG A 100 21.63 1.34 -7.16
N VAL A 101 22.38 0.72 -8.08
CA VAL A 101 23.57 1.33 -8.67
C VAL A 101 23.13 2.45 -9.60
N GLU A 102 22.14 2.16 -10.45
CA GLU A 102 21.53 3.12 -11.35
C GLU A 102 20.94 4.32 -10.60
N CYS A 103 20.24 4.11 -9.47
CA CYS A 103 19.76 5.21 -8.63
C CYS A 103 20.90 6.11 -8.16
N GLY A 104 22.00 5.51 -7.66
CA GLY A 104 23.12 6.28 -7.14
C GLY A 104 23.86 7.07 -8.22
N ASP A 105 24.08 6.47 -9.39
CA ASP A 105 24.73 7.13 -10.51
C ASP A 105 23.82 8.22 -11.10
N TRP A 106 22.51 7.96 -11.20
CA TRP A 106 21.53 8.95 -11.64
C TRP A 106 21.51 10.19 -10.74
N ILE A 107 21.50 10.03 -9.41
CA ILE A 107 21.58 11.15 -8.46
C ILE A 107 22.87 11.94 -8.67
N GLY A 108 24.00 11.26 -8.89
CA GLY A 108 25.28 11.92 -9.15
C GLY A 108 25.29 12.75 -10.44
N GLU A 109 24.65 12.25 -11.50
CA GLU A 109 24.62 12.89 -12.81
C GLU A 109 23.57 14.01 -12.92
N HIS A 110 22.38 13.82 -12.35
CA HIS A 110 21.23 14.70 -12.58
C HIS A 110 20.97 15.66 -11.43
N ILE A 111 21.30 15.27 -10.19
CA ILE A 111 21.07 16.11 -8.99
C ILE A 111 22.39 16.75 -8.53
N GLY A 112 23.51 16.04 -8.61
CA GLY A 112 24.83 16.57 -8.27
C GLY A 112 25.09 16.80 -6.78
N ARG A 113 24.18 16.35 -5.91
CA ARG A 113 24.30 16.37 -4.44
C ARG A 113 23.62 15.15 -3.82
N ASP A 114 23.90 14.91 -2.55
CA ASP A 114 23.23 13.86 -1.78
C ASP A 114 21.75 14.20 -1.58
N ILE A 115 20.89 13.17 -1.68
CA ILE A 115 19.49 13.24 -1.25
C ILE A 115 19.41 12.84 0.22
N VAL A 116 18.81 13.70 1.04
CA VAL A 116 18.63 13.44 2.47
C VAL A 116 17.21 12.94 2.74
N VAL A 117 17.09 11.80 3.41
CA VAL A 117 15.80 11.16 3.69
C VAL A 117 15.67 10.87 5.18
N VAL A 118 14.52 11.17 5.78
CA VAL A 118 14.23 10.82 7.19
C VAL A 118 13.02 9.90 7.24
N GLY A 119 13.10 8.80 7.97
CA GLY A 119 11.98 7.86 8.07
C GLY A 119 11.76 7.32 9.47
N ALA A 120 10.49 7.01 9.76
CA ALA A 120 10.05 6.46 11.03
C ALA A 120 8.71 5.74 10.92
N SER A 121 8.45 4.81 11.83
CA SER A 121 7.09 4.44 12.20
C SER A 121 6.59 5.44 13.25
N ILE A 122 5.46 6.09 12.97
CA ILE A 122 5.02 7.27 13.74
C ILE A 122 4.03 6.91 14.87
N GLU A 123 3.93 7.83 15.82
CA GLU A 123 2.92 7.86 16.90
C GLU A 123 2.93 6.60 17.77
N SER A 124 1.84 5.83 17.79
CA SER A 124 1.71 4.64 18.65
C SER A 124 2.30 3.37 18.02
N ASP A 125 2.71 3.41 16.75
CA ASP A 125 3.10 2.21 16.01
C ASP A 125 4.54 1.79 16.32
N ALA A 126 4.68 0.61 16.95
CA ALA A 126 5.96 0.01 17.33
C ALA A 126 6.61 -0.85 16.21
N HIS A 127 5.95 -1.04 15.07
CA HIS A 127 6.43 -1.95 14.03
C HIS A 127 7.48 -1.27 13.15
N THR A 128 8.75 -1.67 13.26
CA THR A 128 9.85 -1.10 12.45
C THR A 128 10.20 -1.92 11.22
N VAL A 129 9.82 -3.20 11.13
CA VAL A 129 10.30 -4.12 10.08
C VAL A 129 10.10 -3.56 8.67
N GLY A 130 8.98 -2.87 8.42
CA GLY A 130 8.70 -2.23 7.13
C GLY A 130 9.65 -1.08 6.81
N ILE A 131 9.85 -0.13 7.75
CA ILE A 131 10.76 1.00 7.52
C ILE A 131 12.23 0.56 7.51
N ASP A 132 12.59 -0.41 8.34
CA ASP A 132 13.93 -1.01 8.38
C ASP A 132 14.26 -1.72 7.06
N ALA A 133 13.28 -2.39 6.45
CA ALA A 133 13.43 -3.01 5.12
C ALA A 133 13.77 -1.99 4.02
N ILE A 134 13.37 -0.74 4.17
CA ILE A 134 13.65 0.34 3.22
C ILE A 134 14.96 1.04 3.56
N ILE A 135 15.22 1.36 4.82
CA ILE A 135 16.39 2.18 5.19
C ILE A 135 17.64 1.35 5.45
N GLN A 136 17.55 0.28 6.25
CA GLN A 136 18.74 -0.39 6.79
C GLN A 136 19.61 -1.04 5.70
N MET A 137 20.91 -1.07 5.96
CA MET A 137 21.92 -1.61 5.04
C MET A 137 21.63 -3.02 4.51
N LYS A 138 20.93 -3.87 5.28
CA LYS A 138 20.56 -5.22 4.85
C LYS A 138 19.41 -5.23 3.83
N GLY A 139 18.47 -4.29 3.97
CA GLY A 139 17.20 -4.26 3.26
C GLY A 139 16.39 -5.55 3.42
N PHE A 140 15.67 -5.97 2.37
CA PHE A 140 14.70 -7.07 2.40
C PHE A 140 14.70 -7.88 1.10
N HIS A 141 14.61 -9.22 1.21
CA HIS A 141 14.53 -10.15 0.07
C HIS A 141 15.62 -9.98 -1.01
N GLY A 142 16.84 -9.61 -0.63
CA GLY A 142 17.95 -9.38 -1.57
C GLY A 142 18.00 -7.96 -2.16
N HIS A 143 16.99 -7.14 -1.87
CA HIS A 143 16.99 -5.70 -2.15
C HIS A 143 17.63 -4.98 -0.97
N PHE A 144 18.71 -4.25 -1.21
CA PHE A 144 19.39 -3.51 -0.15
C PHE A 144 18.63 -2.24 0.23
N GLY A 145 18.75 -1.80 1.48
CA GLY A 145 18.14 -0.53 1.92
C GLY A 145 18.96 0.69 1.54
N LEU A 146 18.35 1.87 1.74
CA LEU A 146 18.88 3.18 1.36
C LEU A 146 20.28 3.48 1.91
N GLU A 147 20.66 2.92 3.06
CA GLU A 147 22.02 3.05 3.62
C GLU A 147 23.12 2.49 2.71
N ARG A 148 22.79 1.63 1.73
CA ARG A 148 23.74 1.14 0.70
C ARG A 148 23.70 1.92 -0.60
N PHE A 149 22.82 2.90 -0.75
CA PHE A 149 22.73 3.69 -1.97
C PHE A 149 23.83 4.75 -1.96
N LYS A 150 24.42 5.00 -3.11
CA LYS A 150 25.39 6.09 -3.28
C LYS A 150 24.62 7.40 -3.42
N ASN A 151 25.16 8.49 -2.87
CA ASN A 151 24.54 9.82 -2.88
C ASN A 151 23.17 9.89 -2.15
N VAL A 152 22.96 9.03 -1.16
CA VAL A 152 21.75 9.00 -0.33
C VAL A 152 22.15 9.02 1.14
N VAL A 153 21.56 9.93 1.91
CA VAL A 153 21.80 10.09 3.34
C VAL A 153 20.49 9.80 4.09
N PRO A 154 20.26 8.55 4.51
CA PRO A 154 19.05 8.19 5.24
C PRO A 154 19.23 8.32 6.76
N TYR A 155 18.18 8.80 7.42
CA TYR A 155 18.05 8.83 8.89
C TYR A 155 16.86 7.99 9.31
N ASN A 156 17.11 6.87 9.97
CA ASN A 156 16.07 6.03 10.56
C ASN A 156 15.83 6.42 12.01
N MET A 157 14.64 6.92 12.34
CA MET A 157 14.27 7.29 13.72
C MET A 157 13.58 6.14 14.48
N GLY A 158 13.40 4.97 13.86
CA GLY A 158 12.83 3.79 14.50
C GLY A 158 11.30 3.82 14.54
N SER A 159 10.73 3.51 15.71
CA SER A 159 9.28 3.42 15.92
C SER A 159 8.77 4.32 17.03
N GLN A 160 7.46 4.47 17.07
CA GLN A 160 6.73 5.30 18.03
C GLN A 160 7.21 6.76 18.07
N VAL A 161 7.58 7.30 16.91
CA VAL A 161 8.10 8.66 16.79
C VAL A 161 6.93 9.64 16.61
N PRO A 162 6.74 10.64 17.50
CA PRO A 162 5.73 11.66 17.30
C PRO A 162 5.95 12.42 15.98
N CYS A 163 4.87 12.78 15.28
CA CYS A 163 4.96 13.50 14.00
C CYS A 163 5.82 14.78 14.13
N GLU A 164 5.66 15.51 15.22
CA GLU A 164 6.37 16.74 15.52
C GLU A 164 7.89 16.51 15.63
N GLN A 165 8.32 15.37 16.20
CA GLN A 165 9.74 15.01 16.31
C GLN A 165 10.31 14.62 14.95
N LEU A 166 9.54 13.88 14.15
CA LEU A 166 9.93 13.51 12.79
C LEU A 166 10.12 14.77 11.91
N ILE A 167 9.19 15.72 11.98
CA ILE A 167 9.26 17.00 11.26
C ILE A 167 10.45 17.84 11.78
N ALA A 168 10.66 17.91 13.10
CA ALA A 168 11.80 18.60 13.67
C ALA A 168 13.13 18.04 13.17
N LYS A 169 13.25 16.70 13.10
CA LYS A 169 14.45 16.07 12.55
C LYS A 169 14.62 16.35 11.07
N ALA A 170 13.54 16.31 10.28
CA ALA A 170 13.58 16.64 8.86
C ALA A 170 14.08 18.07 8.61
N LYS A 171 13.64 19.04 9.43
CA LYS A 171 14.16 20.41 9.39
C LYS A 171 15.64 20.50 9.76
N GLU A 172 16.04 19.83 10.84
CA GLU A 172 17.43 19.82 11.34
C GLU A 172 18.43 19.38 10.25
N VAL A 173 18.06 18.36 9.47
CA VAL A 173 18.94 17.76 8.45
C VAL A 173 18.66 18.23 7.02
N ASN A 174 17.77 19.21 6.83
CA ASN A 174 17.33 19.68 5.51
C ASN A 174 16.82 18.55 4.58
N ALA A 175 16.00 17.64 5.13
CA ALA A 175 15.52 16.47 4.40
C ALA A 175 14.82 16.84 3.09
N ASP A 176 15.15 16.12 2.02
CA ASP A 176 14.43 16.12 0.74
C ASP A 176 13.11 15.36 0.84
N ALA A 177 13.10 14.27 1.62
CA ALA A 177 11.94 13.42 1.77
C ALA A 177 11.73 12.92 3.20
N ILE A 178 10.46 12.71 3.55
CA ILE A 178 10.05 12.00 4.76
C ILE A 178 9.36 10.69 4.38
N LEU A 179 9.78 9.59 5.01
CA LEU A 179 9.18 8.25 4.88
C LEU A 179 8.38 7.90 6.13
N VAL A 180 7.06 7.89 6.04
CA VAL A 180 6.17 7.52 7.15
C VAL A 180 5.75 6.07 7.03
N SER A 181 6.00 5.26 8.05
CA SER A 181 5.58 3.86 8.11
C SER A 181 4.39 3.67 9.05
N GLN A 182 3.36 2.93 8.59
CA GLN A 182 2.14 2.62 9.32
C GLN A 182 1.70 1.17 9.10
N THR A 183 1.59 0.41 10.19
CA THR A 183 1.21 -1.01 10.18
C THR A 183 -0.13 -1.23 10.87
N VAL A 184 -0.38 -0.55 11.99
CA VAL A 184 -1.59 -0.75 12.78
C VAL A 184 -2.79 -0.04 12.14
N THR A 185 -3.82 -0.81 11.77
CA THR A 185 -5.01 -0.28 11.09
C THR A 185 -6.29 -0.29 11.93
N GLN A 186 -6.24 -0.77 13.17
CA GLN A 186 -7.41 -0.89 14.03
C GLN A 186 -8.11 0.45 14.22
N LYS A 187 -9.44 0.50 13.99
CA LYS A 187 -10.27 1.72 14.09
C LYS A 187 -9.73 2.89 13.25
N ASP A 188 -9.14 2.57 12.10
CA ASP A 188 -8.59 3.52 11.14
C ASP A 188 -7.53 4.46 11.75
N ILE A 189 -6.76 3.96 12.73
CA ILE A 189 -5.74 4.75 13.42
C ILE A 189 -4.66 5.24 12.45
N HIS A 190 -4.21 4.40 11.52
CA HIS A 190 -3.29 4.77 10.44
C HIS A 190 -3.76 6.00 9.65
N ILE A 191 -5.04 6.06 9.24
CA ILE A 191 -5.60 7.19 8.50
C ILE A 191 -5.48 8.46 9.35
N LYS A 192 -5.93 8.41 10.61
CA LYS A 192 -5.88 9.57 11.52
C LYS A 192 -4.45 10.08 11.74
N GLN A 193 -3.49 9.17 11.89
CA GLN A 193 -2.08 9.51 12.11
C GLN A 193 -1.42 10.08 10.84
N LEU A 194 -1.75 9.52 9.68
CA LEU A 194 -1.29 10.06 8.39
C LEU A 194 -1.89 11.46 8.12
N THR A 195 -3.19 11.64 8.37
CA THR A 195 -3.83 12.96 8.27
C THR A 195 -3.18 13.97 9.23
N LYS A 196 -2.94 13.60 10.49
CA LYS A 196 -2.24 14.45 11.46
C LYS A 196 -0.87 14.92 10.93
N MET A 197 -0.10 14.01 10.33
CA MET A 197 1.21 14.35 9.76
C MET A 197 1.08 15.39 8.65
N VAL A 198 0.12 15.24 7.74
CA VAL A 198 -0.11 16.19 6.64
C VAL A 198 -0.55 17.56 7.17
N GLU A 199 -1.49 17.60 8.10
CA GLU A 199 -1.95 18.85 8.74
C GLU A 199 -0.80 19.60 9.42
N LEU A 200 0.11 18.88 10.11
CA LEU A 200 1.29 19.48 10.72
C LEU A 200 2.28 20.00 9.68
N MET A 201 2.51 19.25 8.60
CA MET A 201 3.38 19.69 7.49
C MET A 201 2.85 20.95 6.80
N GLU A 202 1.53 21.07 6.63
CA GLU A 202 0.87 22.26 6.12
C GLU A 202 0.96 23.43 7.10
N ALA A 203 0.69 23.20 8.38
CA ALA A 203 0.75 24.22 9.43
C ALA A 203 2.17 24.82 9.58
N GLU A 204 3.21 24.02 9.36
CA GLU A 204 4.60 24.48 9.35
C GLU A 204 5.07 25.04 7.99
N GLY A 205 4.23 25.02 6.94
CA GLY A 205 4.59 25.50 5.60
C GLY A 205 5.66 24.65 4.90
N LEU A 206 5.75 23.37 5.24
CA LEU A 206 6.75 22.43 4.73
C LEU A 206 6.22 21.51 3.63
N ARG A 207 4.90 21.41 3.47
CA ARG A 207 4.26 20.44 2.55
C ARG A 207 4.80 20.53 1.12
N ASP A 208 5.01 21.74 0.61
CA ASP A 208 5.53 21.98 -0.74
C ASP A 208 7.05 21.92 -0.83
N LYS A 209 7.76 21.76 0.29
CA LYS A 209 9.23 21.86 0.39
C LYS A 209 9.92 20.53 0.72
N ILE A 210 9.13 19.52 1.07
CA ILE A 210 9.58 18.16 1.39
C ILE A 210 8.68 17.16 0.69
N ILE A 211 9.28 16.14 0.07
CA ILE A 211 8.54 15.02 -0.51
C ILE A 211 8.04 14.13 0.63
N LEU A 212 6.73 14.02 0.77
CA LEU A 212 6.09 13.27 1.84
C LEU A 212 5.57 11.93 1.30
N THR A 213 6.14 10.84 1.78
CA THR A 213 5.74 9.48 1.37
C THR A 213 5.24 8.69 2.56
N CYS A 214 4.34 7.73 2.32
CA CYS A 214 3.91 6.79 3.32
C CYS A 214 3.97 5.35 2.83
N GLY A 215 4.06 4.40 3.75
CA GLY A 215 4.09 2.99 3.42
C GLY A 215 3.55 2.12 4.55
N GLY A 216 3.14 0.91 4.18
CA GLY A 216 2.51 -0.01 5.11
C GLY A 216 1.76 -1.14 4.43
N PRO A 217 1.45 -2.23 5.16
CA PRO A 217 0.79 -3.41 4.59
C PRO A 217 -0.61 -3.12 4.04
N ARG A 218 -1.26 -2.06 4.51
CA ARG A 218 -2.62 -1.64 4.10
C ARG A 218 -2.62 -0.26 3.43
N ILE A 219 -1.45 0.25 3.05
CA ILE A 219 -1.31 1.52 2.34
C ILE A 219 -1.25 1.25 0.84
N SER A 220 -2.17 1.86 0.09
CA SER A 220 -2.12 1.94 -1.37
C SER A 220 -1.61 3.31 -1.80
N HIS A 221 -1.14 3.40 -3.05
CA HIS A 221 -0.76 4.70 -3.61
C HIS A 221 -1.95 5.66 -3.71
N GLU A 222 -3.13 5.15 -4.06
CA GLU A 222 -4.38 5.91 -4.13
C GLU A 222 -4.75 6.52 -2.78
N LEU A 223 -4.75 5.71 -1.70
CA LEU A 223 -5.01 6.19 -0.35
C LEU A 223 -4.03 7.29 0.07
N ALA A 224 -2.74 7.11 -0.28
CA ALA A 224 -1.72 8.11 0.03
C ALA A 224 -2.03 9.45 -0.68
N GLN A 225 -2.36 9.41 -1.97
CA GLN A 225 -2.71 10.63 -2.73
C GLN A 225 -3.96 11.30 -2.20
N GLU A 226 -5.00 10.54 -1.84
CA GLU A 226 -6.23 11.08 -1.23
C GLU A 226 -5.96 11.80 0.10
N LEU A 227 -5.00 11.31 0.88
CA LEU A 227 -4.58 11.91 2.15
C LEU A 227 -3.64 13.10 1.98
N GLY A 228 -3.19 13.39 0.76
CA GLY A 228 -2.28 14.50 0.47
C GLY A 228 -0.80 14.12 0.53
N TYR A 229 -0.45 12.84 0.47
CA TYR A 229 0.94 12.38 0.30
C TYR A 229 1.33 12.38 -1.19
N ASP A 230 2.64 12.49 -1.45
CA ASP A 230 3.20 12.45 -2.80
C ASP A 230 3.17 11.01 -3.37
N ALA A 231 3.53 10.02 -2.53
CA ALA A 231 3.46 8.61 -2.90
C ALA A 231 3.16 7.68 -1.72
N GLY A 232 2.57 6.52 -2.06
CA GLY A 232 2.21 5.45 -1.14
C GLY A 232 2.84 4.11 -1.56
N PHE A 233 3.49 3.43 -0.63
CA PHE A 233 4.20 2.17 -0.88
C PHE A 233 3.61 1.01 -0.07
N GLY A 234 2.89 0.13 -0.75
CA GLY A 234 2.32 -1.09 -0.17
C GLY A 234 3.29 -2.28 -0.16
N PRO A 235 2.80 -3.49 0.19
CA PRO A 235 3.58 -4.73 0.13
C PRO A 235 4.23 -4.97 -1.24
N GLY A 236 5.42 -5.56 -1.23
CA GLY A 236 6.18 -5.88 -2.46
C GLY A 236 6.90 -4.68 -3.08
N LYS A 237 7.01 -3.56 -2.36
CA LYS A 237 7.87 -2.43 -2.69
C LYS A 237 9.15 -2.47 -1.85
N TYR A 238 10.25 -2.07 -2.48
CA TYR A 238 11.60 -2.11 -1.92
C TYR A 238 12.26 -0.73 -1.99
N ALA A 239 13.45 -0.60 -1.41
CA ALA A 239 14.16 0.67 -1.33
C ALA A 239 14.40 1.32 -2.70
N GLU A 240 14.70 0.54 -3.75
CA GLU A 240 14.90 1.11 -5.09
C GLU A 240 13.62 1.73 -5.69
N HIS A 241 12.44 1.21 -5.32
CA HIS A 241 11.17 1.80 -5.74
C HIS A 241 10.94 3.16 -5.07
N VAL A 242 11.23 3.23 -3.77
CA VAL A 242 11.09 4.46 -2.97
C VAL A 242 12.10 5.50 -3.46
N MET A 243 13.35 5.10 -3.65
CA MET A 243 14.40 6.02 -4.09
C MET A 243 14.17 6.51 -5.51
N SER A 244 13.77 5.62 -6.43
CA SER A 244 13.47 5.98 -7.81
C SER A 244 12.41 7.07 -7.89
N TYR A 245 11.37 6.97 -7.06
CA TYR A 245 10.34 8.00 -6.98
C TYR A 245 10.89 9.32 -6.45
N ILE A 246 11.57 9.31 -5.30
CA ILE A 246 12.08 10.53 -4.66
C ILE A 246 13.05 11.26 -5.56
N MET A 247 14.01 10.57 -6.19
CA MET A 247 15.03 11.23 -7.02
C MET A 247 14.40 11.90 -8.27
N GLN A 248 13.43 11.24 -8.90
CA GLN A 248 12.69 11.80 -10.04
C GLN A 248 11.81 12.99 -9.60
N GLU A 249 11.21 12.91 -8.41
CA GLU A 249 10.39 13.99 -7.87
C GLU A 249 11.24 15.21 -7.47
N VAL A 250 12.45 15.01 -6.94
CA VAL A 250 13.43 16.08 -6.69
C VAL A 250 13.78 16.83 -7.99
N GLU A 251 14.05 16.10 -9.07
CA GLU A 251 14.34 16.71 -10.38
C GLU A 251 13.12 17.45 -10.93
N LYS A 252 11.95 16.82 -10.89
CA LYS A 252 10.68 17.39 -11.37
C LYS A 252 10.32 18.69 -10.66
N ARG A 253 10.62 18.81 -9.36
CA ARG A 253 10.41 20.02 -8.56
C ARG A 253 11.52 21.07 -8.70
N GLY A 254 12.59 20.77 -9.45
CA GLY A 254 13.69 21.69 -9.65
C GLY A 254 14.55 21.90 -8.41
N TRP A 255 14.77 20.86 -7.60
CA TRP A 255 15.47 20.93 -6.31
C TRP A 255 16.95 20.54 -6.36
N GLN A 256 17.52 20.39 -7.55
CA GLN A 256 18.93 20.01 -7.76
C GLN A 256 19.86 20.96 -6.98
N ASP A 257 19.69 22.26 -7.18
CA ASP A 257 20.51 23.31 -6.54
C ASP A 257 19.95 23.79 -5.17
N LYS A 258 18.87 23.17 -4.67
CA LYS A 258 18.14 23.60 -3.48
C LYS A 258 18.33 22.62 -2.32
N ALA A 259 19.55 22.58 -1.79
CA ALA A 259 19.90 21.68 -0.69
C ALA A 259 19.17 22.01 0.61
N ASN A 260 18.93 23.29 0.92
CA ASN A 260 18.20 23.67 2.13
C ASN A 260 16.70 23.73 1.88
N ILE A 261 15.91 23.35 2.89
CA ILE A 261 14.45 23.46 2.84
C ILE A 261 14.01 24.91 2.61
N ALA A 262 14.76 25.89 3.12
CA ALA A 262 14.46 27.31 2.94
C ALA A 262 14.49 27.76 1.47
N ASP A 263 15.30 27.10 0.63
CA ASP A 263 15.51 27.46 -0.78
C ASP A 263 14.48 26.80 -1.72
N ARG A 264 13.73 25.83 -1.21
CA ARG A 264 12.62 25.14 -1.89
C ARG A 264 11.34 25.94 -1.81
#